data_AF-A0A7W6JWY3-F1
#
_entry.id   AF-A0A7W6JWY3-F1
#
_cell.length_a   1.000
_cell.length_b   1.000
_cell.length_c   1.000
_cell.angle_alpha   90.00
_cell.angle_beta   90.00
_cell.angle_gamma   90.00
#
_symmetry.space_group_name_H-M   'P 1'
#
loop_
_entity.id
_entity.type
_entity.pdbx_description
1 polymer ?
#
loop_
_entity_poly.entity_id
_entity_poly.type
_entity_poly.pdbx_seq_one_letter_code
_entity_poly.pdbx_strand_id
1 'polypeptide(L)'
;MFFDLLGFALFGQPAAPSAGFNAAARAACAAPVGARPRLPGITIEAVAAGGGDLPHLRITDRDSGGSMNAYYDPSAERAAWARAACLGAQIRLLHAETGGVWRNGRWFSVVFTPRADYIPPRSVSEKRWSIATAPDGMLTTAGQHMTVVVMPHEQVHGFQQRTGAQTPRWFHEGHAEWISRKVVAILAPAAGQADALEGARALRDSTGPVALAGWGGMQVKPEAILRQVSAEEREKIKADPHYTPAGPFSFGPGDMISDESNTPARYEAAWRVFASLEAAHGAARVEAWAIDLTAAGGSVTGARVQETAAAAFGEDLSNRLR
;
A
#
# COMPACT_ATOMS: atom_id res chain seq x y z
N MET A 1 26.26 10.58 31.40
CA MET A 1 25.02 10.50 30.60
C MET A 1 24.87 9.07 30.15
N PHE A 2 24.09 8.28 30.88
CA PHE A 2 23.72 6.92 30.51
C PHE A 2 22.57 7.02 29.52
N PHE A 3 22.73 6.47 28.33
CA PHE A 3 21.61 6.25 27.42
C PHE A 3 20.85 5.02 27.92
N ASP A 4 19.61 5.22 28.35
CA ASP A 4 18.64 4.16 28.57
C ASP A 4 18.43 3.39 27.25
N LEU A 5 19.07 2.23 27.16
CA LEU A 5 18.63 1.14 26.29
C LEU A 5 17.30 0.64 26.87
N LEU A 6 16.21 1.31 26.50
CA LEU A 6 14.87 0.76 26.62
C LEU A 6 14.83 -0.52 25.77
N GLY A 7 15.02 -1.65 26.45
CA GLY A 7 14.85 -2.96 25.89
C GLY A 7 13.44 -3.05 25.30
N PHE A 8 13.36 -3.17 23.98
CA PHE A 8 12.20 -3.74 23.34
C PHE A 8 12.00 -5.11 23.99
N ALA A 9 10.97 -5.21 24.84
CA ALA A 9 10.50 -6.50 25.30
C ALA A 9 10.29 -7.36 24.06
N LEU A 10 10.92 -8.53 24.04
CA LEU A 10 10.73 -9.58 23.03
C LEU A 10 9.26 -10.03 23.11
N PHE A 11 8.34 -9.24 22.58
CA PHE A 11 7.03 -9.72 22.22
C PHE A 11 7.28 -10.80 21.18
N GLY A 12 7.02 -12.05 21.54
CA GLY A 12 7.13 -13.16 20.60
C GLY A 12 6.35 -12.82 19.33
N GLN A 13 6.93 -13.12 18.17
CA GLN A 13 6.27 -12.91 16.89
C GLN A 13 4.84 -13.47 16.96
N PRO A 14 3.84 -12.72 16.47
CA PRO A 14 2.47 -13.22 16.44
C PRO A 14 2.45 -14.55 15.67
N ALA A 15 1.78 -15.54 16.23
CA ALA A 15 1.63 -16.82 15.55
C ALA A 15 0.89 -16.60 14.21
N ALA A 16 1.41 -17.21 13.15
CA ALA A 16 0.76 -17.17 11.85
C ALA A 16 -0.69 -17.70 11.96
N PRO A 17 -1.67 -17.07 11.28
CA PRO A 17 -3.04 -17.55 11.34
C PRO A 17 -3.18 -19.00 10.85
N SER A 18 -4.01 -19.78 11.56
CA SER A 18 -4.19 -21.21 11.23
C SER A 18 -4.77 -21.42 9.83
N ALA A 19 -4.51 -22.60 9.24
CA ALA A 19 -5.08 -22.97 7.95
C ALA A 19 -6.62 -22.91 7.94
N GLY A 20 -7.27 -23.25 9.06
CA GLY A 20 -8.72 -23.15 9.23
C GLY A 20 -9.21 -21.71 9.19
N PHE A 21 -8.50 -20.78 9.85
CA PHE A 21 -8.79 -19.36 9.75
C PHE A 21 -8.65 -18.87 8.31
N ASN A 22 -7.56 -19.23 7.63
CA ASN A 22 -7.30 -18.82 6.25
C ASN A 22 -8.41 -19.29 5.29
N ALA A 23 -8.89 -20.52 5.44
CA ALA A 23 -10.00 -21.04 4.64
C ALA A 23 -11.31 -20.27 4.89
N ALA A 24 -11.64 -19.99 6.16
CA ALA A 24 -12.83 -19.21 6.51
C ALA A 24 -12.73 -17.75 6.06
N ALA A 25 -11.54 -17.15 6.11
CA ALA A 25 -11.27 -15.80 5.61
C ALA A 25 -11.49 -15.71 4.09
N ARG A 26 -11.01 -16.70 3.32
CA ARG A 26 -11.32 -16.80 1.88
C ARG A 26 -12.81 -16.84 1.61
N ALA A 27 -13.53 -17.70 2.33
CA ALA A 27 -14.98 -17.82 2.19
C ALA A 27 -15.69 -16.49 2.50
N ALA A 28 -15.24 -15.76 3.52
CA ALA A 28 -15.77 -14.43 3.85
C ALA A 28 -15.52 -13.40 2.74
N CYS A 29 -14.34 -13.39 2.11
CA CYS A 29 -14.02 -12.50 1.00
C CYS A 29 -14.74 -12.83 -0.31
N ALA A 30 -15.20 -14.08 -0.45
CA ALA A 30 -16.00 -14.54 -1.58
C ALA A 30 -17.53 -14.52 -1.33
N ALA A 31 -17.97 -14.17 -0.11
CA ALA A 31 -19.38 -14.22 0.25
C ALA A 31 -20.23 -13.34 -0.68
N PRO A 32 -21.43 -13.79 -1.09
CA PRO A 32 -22.30 -12.98 -1.94
C PRO A 32 -22.85 -11.77 -1.16
N VAL A 33 -23.17 -10.70 -1.89
CA VAL A 33 -23.84 -9.52 -1.31
C VAL A 33 -25.14 -9.95 -0.61
N GLY A 34 -25.36 -9.44 0.61
CA GLY A 34 -26.49 -9.82 1.46
C GLY A 34 -26.16 -10.93 2.47
N ALA A 35 -25.07 -11.69 2.27
CA ALA A 35 -24.54 -12.56 3.31
C ALA A 35 -23.94 -11.76 4.48
N ARG A 36 -23.90 -12.38 5.66
CA ARG A 36 -23.25 -11.83 6.86
C ARG A 36 -22.26 -12.87 7.42
N PRO A 37 -21.13 -13.11 6.72
CA PRO A 37 -20.17 -14.12 7.14
C PRO A 37 -19.64 -13.81 8.54
N ARG A 38 -19.39 -14.86 9.33
CA ARG A 38 -18.77 -14.76 10.66
C ARG A 38 -17.40 -15.41 10.61
N LEU A 39 -16.43 -14.79 11.27
CA LEU A 39 -15.07 -15.30 11.36
C LEU A 39 -14.64 -15.30 12.84
N PRO A 40 -14.16 -16.44 13.37
CA PRO A 40 -13.74 -16.52 14.78
C PRO A 40 -12.71 -15.45 15.13
N GLY A 41 -12.95 -14.74 16.23
CA GLY A 41 -12.11 -13.66 16.73
C GLY A 41 -12.29 -12.30 16.04
N ILE A 42 -13.12 -12.21 14.99
CA ILE A 42 -13.54 -10.93 14.40
C ILE A 42 -14.92 -10.54 14.92
N THR A 43 -15.03 -9.33 15.47
CA THR A 43 -16.31 -8.73 15.86
C THR A 43 -16.73 -7.67 14.88
N ILE A 44 -18.03 -7.62 14.58
CA ILE A 44 -18.65 -6.65 13.70
C ILE A 44 -19.85 -6.07 14.46
N GLU A 45 -19.80 -4.78 14.75
CA GLU A 45 -20.84 -4.05 15.46
C GLU A 45 -21.42 -2.97 14.55
N ALA A 46 -22.75 -2.90 14.45
CA ALA A 46 -23.41 -1.82 13.72
C ALA A 46 -23.48 -0.57 14.60
N VAL A 47 -23.01 0.55 14.07
CA VAL A 47 -23.02 1.84 14.72
C VAL A 47 -23.89 2.79 13.90
N ALA A 48 -24.90 3.37 14.55
CA ALA A 48 -25.79 4.33 13.92
C ALA A 48 -25.02 5.57 13.45
N ALA A 49 -25.54 6.23 12.42
CA ALA A 49 -25.03 7.51 11.95
C ALA A 49 -25.06 8.55 13.10
N GLY A 50 -23.98 9.31 13.25
CA GLY A 50 -23.90 10.44 14.17
C GLY A 50 -23.59 11.74 13.42
N GLY A 51 -24.17 12.87 13.86
CA GLY A 51 -23.70 14.22 13.50
C GLY A 51 -23.45 14.51 12.01
N GLY A 52 -24.29 14.01 11.09
CA GLY A 52 -24.13 14.21 9.65
C GLY A 52 -23.17 13.24 8.94
N ASP A 53 -22.68 12.23 9.64
CA ASP A 53 -21.84 11.16 9.08
C ASP A 53 -22.68 9.95 8.62
N LEU A 54 -22.05 9.01 7.91
CA LEU A 54 -22.67 7.76 7.47
C LEU A 54 -22.77 6.73 8.63
N PRO A 55 -23.78 5.85 8.63
CA PRO A 55 -23.76 4.66 9.48
C PRO A 55 -22.57 3.79 9.10
N HIS A 56 -22.07 2.99 10.05
CA HIS A 56 -20.91 2.14 9.79
C HIS A 56 -20.92 0.84 10.60
N LEU A 57 -20.13 -0.11 10.13
CA LEU A 57 -19.76 -1.31 10.87
C LEU A 57 -18.41 -1.09 11.52
N ARG A 58 -18.33 -1.17 12.85
CA ARG A 58 -17.06 -1.26 13.57
C ARG A 58 -16.58 -2.70 13.51
N ILE A 59 -15.44 -2.89 12.85
CA ILE A 59 -14.80 -4.20 12.67
C ILE A 59 -13.60 -4.24 13.59
N THR A 60 -13.48 -5.29 14.41
CA THR A 60 -12.37 -5.43 15.35
C THR A 60 -11.86 -6.87 15.33
N ASP A 61 -10.55 -7.01 15.23
CA ASP A 61 -9.85 -8.27 15.48
C ASP A 61 -9.49 -8.35 16.97
N ARG A 62 -10.03 -9.36 17.67
CA ARG A 62 -9.85 -9.50 19.13
C ARG A 62 -8.40 -9.81 19.53
N ASP A 63 -7.64 -10.48 18.67
CA ASP A 63 -6.31 -10.97 19.01
C ASP A 63 -5.25 -9.85 18.94
N SER A 64 -5.34 -9.00 17.93
CA SER A 64 -4.49 -7.80 17.81
C SER A 64 -5.08 -6.59 18.54
N GLY A 65 -6.39 -6.57 18.80
CA GLY A 65 -7.15 -5.38 19.19
C GLY A 65 -7.31 -4.36 18.06
N GLY A 66 -6.81 -4.66 16.86
CA GLY A 66 -6.88 -3.78 15.70
C GLY A 66 -8.32 -3.57 15.24
N SER A 67 -8.62 -2.37 14.73
CA SER A 67 -9.96 -2.02 14.29
C SER A 67 -9.98 -1.16 13.02
N MET A 68 -11.09 -1.23 12.29
CA MET A 68 -11.44 -0.27 11.24
C MET A 68 -12.96 -0.07 11.20
N ASN A 69 -13.39 1.02 10.58
CA ASN A 69 -14.80 1.25 10.29
C ASN A 69 -15.09 0.99 8.81
N ALA A 70 -16.22 0.35 8.52
CA ALA A 70 -16.78 0.23 7.19
C ALA A 70 -18.07 1.04 7.12
N TYR A 71 -17.96 2.28 6.66
CA TYR A 71 -19.09 3.16 6.38
C TYR A 71 -19.85 2.70 5.15
N TYR A 72 -21.12 3.06 5.05
CA TYR A 72 -21.90 2.72 3.87
C TYR A 72 -23.01 3.74 3.61
N ASP A 73 -23.27 3.99 2.33
CA ASP A 73 -24.55 4.55 1.91
C ASP A 73 -25.67 3.51 2.15
N PRO A 74 -26.92 3.92 2.41
CA PRO A 74 -28.01 2.99 2.71
C PRO A 74 -28.22 1.87 1.67
N SER A 75 -28.08 2.18 0.38
CA SER A 75 -28.19 1.16 -0.68
C SER A 75 -27.06 0.12 -0.61
N ALA A 76 -25.88 0.51 -0.12
CA ALA A 76 -24.67 -0.31 -0.08
C ALA A 76 -24.51 -1.13 1.22
N GLU A 77 -25.45 -1.03 2.18
CA GLU A 77 -25.37 -1.73 3.47
C GLU A 77 -25.10 -3.23 3.31
N ARG A 78 -25.79 -3.89 2.36
CA ARG A 78 -25.64 -5.34 2.13
C ARG A 78 -24.24 -5.72 1.65
N ALA A 79 -23.58 -4.85 0.88
CA ALA A 79 -22.21 -5.08 0.43
C ALA A 79 -21.22 -4.88 1.58
N ALA A 80 -21.42 -3.85 2.40
CA ALA A 80 -20.59 -3.60 3.58
C ALA A 80 -20.62 -4.80 4.56
N TRP A 81 -21.81 -5.31 4.87
CA TRP A 81 -21.96 -6.52 5.69
C TRP A 81 -21.30 -7.76 5.09
N ALA A 82 -21.45 -7.96 3.77
CA ALA A 82 -20.86 -9.11 3.08
C ALA A 82 -19.32 -9.08 3.07
N ARG A 83 -18.72 -7.91 3.27
CA ARG A 83 -17.25 -7.72 3.28
C ARG A 83 -16.66 -7.43 4.66
N ALA A 84 -17.47 -7.14 5.67
CA ALA A 84 -16.98 -6.80 7.01
C ALA A 84 -16.06 -7.88 7.63
N ALA A 85 -16.41 -9.16 7.51
CA ALA A 85 -15.55 -10.23 8.01
C ALA A 85 -14.25 -10.41 7.19
N CYS A 86 -14.28 -10.13 5.88
CA CYS A 86 -13.10 -10.13 5.03
C CYS A 86 -12.13 -9.01 5.42
N LEU A 87 -12.65 -7.80 5.64
CA LEU A 87 -11.88 -6.65 6.14
C LEU A 87 -11.30 -6.92 7.53
N GLY A 88 -12.04 -7.59 8.42
CA GLY A 88 -11.50 -8.04 9.71
C GLY A 88 -10.41 -9.09 9.56
N ALA A 89 -10.50 -9.99 8.58
CA ALA A 89 -9.45 -10.94 8.28
C ALA A 89 -8.16 -10.25 7.81
N GLN A 90 -8.28 -9.17 7.02
CA GLN A 90 -7.13 -8.35 6.63
C GLN A 90 -6.41 -7.79 7.85
N ILE A 91 -7.13 -7.25 8.83
CA ILE A 91 -6.52 -6.73 10.08
C ILE A 91 -5.63 -7.79 10.72
N ARG A 92 -6.15 -9.01 10.90
CA ARG A 92 -5.40 -10.10 11.53
C ARG A 92 -4.18 -10.51 10.72
N LEU A 93 -4.32 -10.66 9.41
CA LEU A 93 -3.21 -11.06 8.53
C LEU A 93 -2.13 -9.97 8.48
N LEU A 94 -2.53 -8.71 8.31
CA LEU A 94 -1.63 -7.57 8.32
C LEU A 94 -0.92 -7.42 9.68
N HIS A 95 -1.62 -7.64 10.79
CA HIS A 95 -1.00 -7.65 12.11
C HIS A 95 0.11 -8.71 12.19
N ALA A 96 -0.10 -9.91 11.64
CA ALA A 96 0.92 -10.95 11.59
C ALA A 96 2.12 -10.54 10.70
N GLU A 97 1.86 -10.05 9.49
CA GLU A 97 2.91 -9.68 8.51
C GLU A 97 3.68 -8.40 8.89
N THR A 98 3.18 -7.61 9.85
CA THR A 98 3.87 -6.43 10.39
C THR A 98 4.51 -6.71 11.76
N GLY A 99 4.83 -7.99 12.04
CA GLY A 99 5.51 -8.42 13.26
C GLY A 99 4.72 -8.21 14.55
N GLY A 100 3.42 -7.96 14.44
CA GLY A 100 2.55 -7.71 15.58
C GLY A 100 2.80 -6.38 16.28
N VAL A 101 3.59 -5.48 15.67
CA VAL A 101 3.98 -4.21 16.27
C VAL A 101 2.77 -3.29 16.45
N TRP A 102 1.78 -3.38 15.56
CA TRP A 102 0.61 -2.53 15.59
C TRP A 102 -0.57 -3.15 16.34
N ARG A 103 -0.44 -3.27 17.68
CA ARG A 103 -1.54 -3.69 18.57
C ARG A 103 -2.50 -2.53 18.86
N ASN A 104 -3.78 -2.85 19.02
CA ASN A 104 -4.85 -1.89 19.32
C ASN A 104 -4.95 -0.72 18.31
N GLY A 105 -4.43 -0.93 17.11
CA GLY A 105 -4.32 0.07 16.06
C GLY A 105 -5.62 0.34 15.33
N ARG A 106 -5.84 1.59 14.90
CA ARG A 106 -6.89 1.93 13.94
C ARG A 106 -6.35 1.93 12.51
N TRP A 107 -6.67 0.87 11.80
CA TRP A 107 -6.47 0.70 10.37
C TRP A 107 -7.33 1.71 9.58
N PHE A 108 -6.94 2.01 8.34
CA PHE A 108 -7.74 2.88 7.49
C PHE A 108 -9.16 2.32 7.34
N SER A 109 -10.11 3.23 7.40
CA SER A 109 -11.52 2.90 7.27
C SER A 109 -11.91 2.92 5.80
N VAL A 110 -13.08 2.37 5.49
CA VAL A 110 -13.60 2.30 4.12
C VAL A 110 -15.02 2.82 4.07
N VAL A 111 -15.47 3.20 2.88
CA VAL A 111 -16.85 3.60 2.61
C VAL A 111 -17.37 2.85 1.39
N PHE A 112 -18.46 2.10 1.56
CA PHE A 112 -19.17 1.48 0.46
C PHE A 112 -20.18 2.48 -0.10
N THR A 113 -20.03 2.86 -1.37
CA THR A 113 -20.85 3.91 -1.97
C THR A 113 -21.05 3.71 -3.47
N PRO A 114 -22.25 3.99 -4.01
CA PRO A 114 -22.48 4.07 -5.45
C PRO A 114 -22.10 5.44 -6.04
N ARG A 115 -21.73 6.42 -5.20
CA ARG A 115 -21.42 7.78 -5.62
C ARG A 115 -19.96 7.87 -6.04
N ALA A 116 -19.72 7.93 -7.35
CA ALA A 116 -18.37 8.03 -7.91
C ALA A 116 -17.65 9.34 -7.54
N ASP A 117 -18.42 10.39 -7.23
CA ASP A 117 -17.96 11.71 -6.81
C ASP A 117 -17.84 11.85 -5.29
N TYR A 118 -18.10 10.79 -4.51
CA TYR A 118 -17.98 10.86 -3.06
C TYR A 118 -16.51 11.08 -2.65
N ILE A 119 -16.27 12.22 -2.01
CA ILE A 119 -14.97 12.55 -1.43
C ILE A 119 -15.02 12.17 0.05
N PRO A 120 -14.35 11.08 0.47
CA PRO A 120 -14.31 10.72 1.88
C PRO A 120 -13.64 11.81 2.72
N PRO A 121 -14.12 12.06 3.95
CA PRO A 121 -13.39 12.88 4.91
C PRO A 121 -11.95 12.38 5.06
N ARG A 122 -11.00 13.31 4.93
CA ARG A 122 -9.58 13.07 5.19
C ARG A 122 -9.18 13.90 6.39
N SER A 123 -9.43 13.40 7.59
CA SER A 123 -8.96 14.03 8.82
C SER A 123 -7.73 13.31 9.35
N VAL A 124 -6.99 13.97 10.23
CA VAL A 124 -5.87 13.35 10.96
C VAL A 124 -6.34 12.16 11.83
N SER A 125 -7.62 12.17 12.23
CA SER A 125 -8.22 11.13 13.08
C SER A 125 -8.79 9.96 12.28
N GLU A 126 -9.13 10.14 11.00
CA GLU A 126 -9.69 9.10 10.16
C GLU A 126 -9.50 9.40 8.66
N LYS A 127 -8.80 8.49 7.97
CA LYS A 127 -8.72 8.42 6.51
C LYS A 127 -9.62 7.28 6.03
N ARG A 128 -10.50 7.57 5.06
CA ARG A 128 -11.42 6.59 4.46
C ARG A 128 -11.12 6.36 2.98
N TRP A 129 -11.23 5.12 2.56
CA TRP A 129 -11.11 4.70 1.16
C TRP A 129 -12.46 4.31 0.56
N SER A 130 -12.74 4.76 -0.65
CA SER A 130 -14.00 4.45 -1.32
C SER A 130 -13.97 3.06 -1.96
N ILE A 131 -14.97 2.25 -1.65
CA ILE A 131 -15.25 0.97 -2.30
C ILE A 131 -16.52 1.13 -3.12
N ALA A 132 -16.36 1.07 -4.44
CA ALA A 132 -17.44 1.31 -5.39
C ALA A 132 -18.51 0.20 -5.38
N THR A 133 -19.76 0.58 -5.19
CA THR A 133 -20.94 -0.29 -5.40
C THR A 133 -21.77 0.20 -6.59
N ALA A 134 -22.60 -0.68 -7.15
CA ALA A 134 -23.62 -0.28 -8.10
C ALA A 134 -24.78 0.43 -7.37
N PRO A 135 -25.62 1.20 -8.08
CA PRO A 135 -26.75 1.92 -7.48
C PRO A 135 -27.74 1.02 -6.71
N ASP A 136 -27.86 -0.24 -7.09
CA ASP A 136 -28.70 -1.27 -6.44
C ASP A 136 -28.06 -1.88 -5.17
N GLY A 137 -26.87 -1.41 -4.79
CA GLY A 137 -26.13 -1.88 -3.63
C GLY A 137 -25.22 -3.08 -3.89
N MET A 138 -25.14 -3.57 -5.13
CA MET A 138 -24.26 -4.69 -5.47
C MET A 138 -22.81 -4.25 -5.51
N LEU A 139 -21.89 -5.14 -5.13
CA LEU A 139 -20.46 -4.86 -5.20
C LEU A 139 -20.01 -4.95 -6.66
N THR A 140 -19.35 -3.91 -7.16
CA THR A 140 -18.78 -3.90 -8.52
C THR A 140 -17.48 -4.71 -8.58
N THR A 141 -17.02 -5.09 -9.77
CA THR A 141 -15.68 -5.68 -9.95
C THR A 141 -14.58 -4.79 -9.39
N ALA A 142 -14.66 -3.48 -9.64
CA ALA A 142 -13.71 -2.50 -9.08
C ALA A 142 -13.80 -2.43 -7.55
N GLY A 143 -15.00 -2.48 -6.97
CA GLY A 143 -15.20 -2.54 -5.52
C GLY A 143 -14.65 -3.82 -4.89
N GLN A 144 -14.83 -4.97 -5.55
CA GLN A 144 -14.22 -6.23 -5.11
C GLN A 144 -12.69 -6.16 -5.17
N HIS A 145 -12.14 -5.67 -6.29
CA HIS A 145 -10.70 -5.48 -6.47
C HIS A 145 -10.13 -4.53 -5.40
N MET A 146 -10.78 -3.38 -5.18
CA MET A 146 -10.42 -2.45 -4.12
C MET A 146 -10.39 -3.16 -2.77
N THR A 147 -11.43 -3.93 -2.46
CA THR A 147 -11.54 -4.62 -1.17
C THR A 147 -10.43 -5.63 -0.94
N VAL A 148 -10.13 -6.49 -1.93
CA VAL A 148 -9.26 -7.66 -1.69
C VAL A 148 -7.82 -7.48 -2.16
N VAL A 149 -7.54 -6.59 -3.10
CA VAL A 149 -6.20 -6.34 -3.66
C VAL A 149 -5.62 -5.03 -3.13
N VAL A 150 -6.36 -3.92 -3.30
CA VAL A 150 -5.83 -2.58 -2.99
C VAL A 150 -5.86 -2.28 -1.49
N MET A 151 -6.93 -2.62 -0.78
CA MET A 151 -7.04 -2.26 0.64
C MET A 151 -5.89 -2.83 1.50
N PRO A 152 -5.45 -4.10 1.36
CA PRO A 152 -4.27 -4.58 2.07
C PRO A 152 -3.02 -3.71 1.85
N HIS A 153 -2.79 -3.23 0.63
CA HIS A 153 -1.70 -2.28 0.31
C HIS A 153 -1.88 -0.96 1.07
N GLU A 154 -3.06 -0.35 0.95
CA GLU A 154 -3.35 0.92 1.62
C GLU A 154 -3.25 0.82 3.14
N GLN A 155 -3.59 -0.33 3.72
CA GLN A 155 -3.43 -0.56 5.14
C GLN A 155 -1.97 -0.53 5.58
N VAL A 156 -1.03 -1.04 4.76
CA VAL A 156 0.41 -0.95 5.04
C VAL A 156 0.87 0.51 4.99
N HIS A 157 0.36 1.33 4.07
CA HIS A 157 0.60 2.78 4.14
C HIS A 157 0.07 3.40 5.43
N GLY A 158 -1.08 2.95 5.93
CA GLY A 158 -1.60 3.38 7.24
C GLY A 158 -0.68 3.04 8.40
N PHE A 159 -0.03 1.87 8.35
CA PHE A 159 1.02 1.49 9.29
C PHE A 159 2.25 2.41 9.15
N GLN A 160 2.79 2.56 7.94
CA GLN A 160 3.98 3.38 7.65
C GLN A 160 3.80 4.85 8.02
N GLN A 161 2.63 5.44 7.77
CA GLN A 161 2.34 6.84 8.09
C GLN A 161 2.37 7.12 9.60
N ARG A 162 1.97 6.14 10.42
CA ARG A 162 1.87 6.31 11.88
C ARG A 162 3.21 6.10 12.59
N THR A 163 4.09 5.29 12.03
CA THR A 163 5.45 5.10 12.55
C THR A 163 6.38 6.27 12.20
N GLY A 164 5.96 7.15 11.30
CA GLY A 164 6.54 8.48 11.08
C GLY A 164 7.79 8.51 10.21
N ALA A 165 8.20 7.38 9.63
CA ALA A 165 9.30 7.35 8.66
C ALA A 165 8.84 7.83 7.28
N GLN A 166 9.61 8.72 6.67
CA GLN A 166 9.49 9.14 5.29
C GLN A 166 10.58 8.44 4.48
N THR A 167 10.27 7.25 4.00
CA THR A 167 11.19 6.41 3.22
C THR A 167 11.20 6.81 1.74
N PRO A 168 12.21 6.42 0.96
CA PRO A 168 12.19 6.57 -0.48
C PRO A 168 10.98 5.83 -1.07
N ARG A 169 10.42 6.34 -2.17
CA ARG A 169 9.15 5.83 -2.70
C ARG A 169 9.20 4.35 -3.05
N TRP A 170 10.28 3.87 -3.68
CA TRP A 170 10.43 2.45 -3.99
C TRP A 170 10.34 1.56 -2.73
N PHE A 171 10.84 2.03 -1.59
CA PHE A 171 10.76 1.27 -0.35
C PHE A 171 9.33 1.35 0.21
N HIS A 172 8.73 2.55 0.22
CA HIS A 172 7.38 2.78 0.70
C HIS A 172 6.35 1.89 -0.02
N GLU A 173 6.37 1.93 -1.35
CA GLU A 173 5.48 1.19 -2.23
C GLU A 173 5.85 -0.30 -2.29
N GLY A 174 7.15 -0.62 -2.35
CA GLY A 174 7.63 -2.00 -2.38
C GLY A 174 7.30 -2.79 -1.12
N HIS A 175 7.40 -2.16 0.05
CA HIS A 175 7.01 -2.75 1.33
C HIS A 175 5.49 -2.99 1.38
N ALA A 176 4.70 -2.01 0.92
CA ALA A 176 3.25 -2.14 0.85
C ALA A 176 2.82 -3.27 -0.10
N GLU A 177 3.41 -3.35 -1.30
CA GLU A 177 3.19 -4.46 -2.25
C GLU A 177 3.61 -5.82 -1.70
N TRP A 178 4.75 -5.88 -1.01
CA TRP A 178 5.28 -7.12 -0.47
C TRP A 178 4.36 -7.74 0.56
N ILE A 179 3.91 -6.95 1.54
CA ILE A 179 2.96 -7.43 2.55
C ILE A 179 1.58 -7.65 1.94
N SER A 180 1.09 -6.72 1.11
CA SER A 180 -0.26 -6.82 0.55
C SER A 180 -0.42 -8.12 -0.23
N ARG A 181 0.52 -8.46 -1.13
CA ARG A 181 0.43 -9.66 -1.97
C ARG A 181 0.43 -10.95 -1.16
N LYS A 182 1.11 -11.02 -0.01
CA LYS A 182 1.01 -12.16 0.91
C LYS A 182 -0.41 -12.30 1.48
N VAL A 183 -1.00 -11.19 1.91
CA VAL A 183 -2.39 -11.14 2.39
C VAL A 183 -3.37 -11.52 1.27
N VAL A 184 -3.21 -10.97 0.07
CA VAL A 184 -4.06 -11.29 -1.10
C VAL A 184 -3.97 -12.76 -1.48
N ALA A 185 -2.76 -13.33 -1.50
CA ALA A 185 -2.54 -14.74 -1.81
C ALA A 185 -3.29 -15.68 -0.85
N ILE A 186 -3.52 -15.24 0.40
CA ILE A 186 -4.32 -15.97 1.37
C ILE A 186 -5.82 -15.75 1.14
N LEU A 187 -6.27 -14.50 0.98
CA LEU A 187 -7.68 -14.11 0.97
C LEU A 187 -8.40 -14.34 -0.37
N ALA A 188 -7.71 -14.11 -1.47
CA ALA A 188 -8.24 -14.21 -2.83
C ALA A 188 -7.14 -14.68 -3.80
N PRO A 189 -6.71 -15.96 -3.73
CA PRO A 189 -5.55 -16.46 -4.48
C PRO A 189 -5.62 -16.20 -5.99
N ALA A 190 -6.81 -16.36 -6.59
CA ALA A 190 -7.01 -16.10 -8.02
C ALA A 190 -6.86 -14.62 -8.38
N ALA A 191 -7.33 -13.71 -7.52
CA ALA A 191 -7.15 -12.26 -7.72
C ALA A 191 -5.68 -11.87 -7.55
N GLY A 192 -4.99 -12.43 -6.54
CA GLY A 192 -3.56 -12.21 -6.35
C GLY A 192 -2.71 -12.74 -7.50
N GLN A 193 -3.08 -13.88 -8.10
CA GLN A 193 -2.40 -14.38 -9.29
C GLN A 193 -2.63 -13.47 -10.50
N ALA A 194 -3.86 -12.98 -10.71
CA ALA A 194 -4.16 -12.06 -11.81
C ALA A 194 -3.38 -10.75 -11.67
N ASP A 195 -3.35 -10.17 -10.46
CA ASP A 195 -2.58 -8.97 -10.14
C ASP A 195 -1.08 -9.16 -10.35
N ALA A 196 -0.51 -10.28 -9.89
CA ALA A 196 0.90 -10.60 -10.12
C ALA A 196 1.24 -10.75 -11.61
N LEU A 197 0.35 -11.34 -12.41
CA LEU A 197 0.52 -11.45 -13.86
C LEU A 197 0.46 -10.07 -14.54
N GLU A 198 -0.43 -9.19 -14.09
CA GLU A 198 -0.54 -7.82 -14.57
C GLU A 198 0.72 -7.02 -14.25
N GLY A 199 1.20 -7.06 -13.01
CA GLY A 199 2.45 -6.42 -12.59
C GLY A 199 3.66 -6.92 -13.39
N ALA A 200 3.81 -8.25 -13.51
CA ALA A 200 4.89 -8.85 -14.30
C ALA A 200 4.81 -8.46 -15.78
N ARG A 201 3.60 -8.34 -16.34
CA ARG A 201 3.38 -7.83 -17.68
C ARG A 201 3.78 -6.38 -17.80
N ALA A 202 3.36 -5.51 -16.88
CA ALA A 202 3.70 -4.10 -16.90
C ALA A 202 5.20 -3.87 -16.84
N LEU A 203 5.92 -4.63 -16.01
CA LEU A 203 7.39 -4.56 -15.95
C LEU A 203 8.05 -5.01 -17.25
N ARG A 204 7.61 -6.12 -17.84
CA ARG A 204 8.16 -6.63 -19.10
C ARG A 204 7.88 -5.70 -20.28
N ASP A 205 6.69 -5.11 -20.33
CA ASP A 205 6.23 -4.28 -21.44
C ASP A 205 6.67 -2.79 -21.25
N SER A 206 7.41 -2.47 -20.16
CA SER A 206 7.92 -1.12 -19.88
C SER A 206 8.94 -0.67 -20.92
N THR A 207 8.70 0.48 -21.55
CA THR A 207 9.56 1.05 -22.58
C THR A 207 10.53 2.11 -22.06
N GLY A 208 10.33 2.61 -20.84
CA GLY A 208 11.26 3.53 -20.17
C GLY A 208 12.02 2.87 -19.01
N PRO A 209 13.03 3.57 -18.46
CA PRO A 209 13.79 3.07 -17.33
C PRO A 209 12.90 2.91 -16.10
N VAL A 210 13.07 1.80 -15.37
CA VAL A 210 12.40 1.56 -14.10
C VAL A 210 13.03 2.43 -13.01
N ALA A 211 14.36 2.42 -12.88
CA ALA A 211 15.15 3.34 -12.05
C ALA A 211 14.54 3.65 -10.68
N LEU A 212 14.35 2.61 -9.86
CA LEU A 212 13.69 2.71 -8.55
C LEU A 212 14.33 3.73 -7.61
N ALA A 213 15.66 3.91 -7.67
CA ALA A 213 16.37 4.91 -6.87
C ALA A 213 15.89 6.35 -7.14
N GLY A 214 15.41 6.63 -8.36
CA GLY A 214 14.87 7.93 -8.77
C GLY A 214 13.36 8.06 -8.68
N TRP A 215 12.64 7.01 -8.27
CA TRP A 215 11.17 7.01 -8.26
C TRP A 215 10.63 8.01 -7.23
N GLY A 216 9.72 8.89 -7.67
CA GLY A 216 9.19 10.00 -6.87
C GLY A 216 10.14 11.20 -6.81
N GLY A 217 11.24 11.16 -7.54
CA GLY A 217 12.09 12.32 -7.79
C GLY A 217 11.36 13.38 -8.63
N MET A 218 11.83 14.61 -8.51
CA MET A 218 11.31 15.73 -9.28
C MET A 218 11.98 15.75 -10.67
N GLN A 219 11.18 15.63 -11.71
CA GLN A 219 11.59 15.88 -13.10
C GLN A 219 11.23 17.29 -13.50
N VAL A 220 12.03 17.88 -14.38
CA VAL A 220 11.68 19.15 -15.02
C VAL A 220 10.60 18.89 -16.07
N LYS A 221 9.53 19.67 -16.06
CA LYS A 221 8.50 19.70 -17.10
C LYS A 221 9.14 19.92 -18.47
N PRO A 222 8.83 19.09 -19.48
CA PRO A 222 9.31 19.32 -20.84
C PRO A 222 9.04 20.75 -21.32
N GLU A 223 7.87 21.31 -21.00
CA GLU A 223 7.52 22.69 -21.34
C GLU A 223 8.45 23.73 -20.71
N ALA A 224 8.98 23.48 -19.51
CA ALA A 224 9.89 24.40 -18.84
C ALA A 224 11.26 24.47 -19.52
N ILE A 225 11.72 23.36 -20.10
CA ILE A 225 12.90 23.32 -20.98
C ILE A 225 12.57 24.04 -22.29
N LEU A 226 11.41 23.76 -22.89
CA LEU A 226 10.99 24.36 -24.17
C LEU A 226 10.80 25.89 -24.11
N ARG A 227 10.49 26.46 -22.95
CA ARG A 227 10.44 27.92 -22.75
C ARG A 227 11.82 28.59 -22.81
N GLN A 228 12.90 27.82 -22.60
CA GLN A 228 14.25 28.34 -22.46
C GLN A 228 15.16 28.02 -23.65
N VAL A 229 14.68 27.26 -24.64
CA VAL A 229 15.44 26.89 -25.85
C VAL A 229 15.02 27.69 -27.08
N SER A 230 15.93 27.84 -28.04
CA SER A 230 15.68 28.59 -29.29
C SER A 230 14.60 27.92 -30.15
N ALA A 231 14.11 28.62 -31.18
CA ALA A 231 13.20 28.01 -32.15
C ALA A 231 13.90 26.87 -32.92
N GLU A 232 15.18 27.03 -33.29
CA GLU A 232 15.94 25.96 -33.95
C GLU A 232 16.14 24.75 -33.04
N GLU A 233 16.42 24.95 -31.76
CA GLU A 233 16.55 23.85 -30.80
C GLU A 233 15.21 23.13 -30.58
N ARG A 234 14.09 23.83 -30.57
CA ARG A 234 12.76 23.20 -30.51
C ARG A 234 12.49 22.29 -31.71
N GLU A 235 12.87 22.71 -32.91
CA GLU A 235 12.73 21.86 -34.09
C GLU A 235 13.66 20.64 -34.04
N LYS A 236 14.87 20.78 -33.46
CA LYS A 236 15.76 19.64 -33.21
C LYS A 236 15.16 18.65 -32.21
N ILE A 237 14.58 19.13 -31.11
CA ILE A 237 13.89 18.29 -30.11
C ILE A 237 12.70 17.55 -30.74
N LYS A 238 11.95 18.20 -31.64
CA LYS A 238 10.83 17.55 -32.36
C LYS A 238 11.32 16.49 -33.35
N ALA A 239 12.43 16.75 -34.02
CA ALA A 239 12.99 15.85 -35.03
C ALA A 239 13.74 14.66 -34.43
N ASP A 240 14.31 14.81 -33.23
CA ASP A 240 15.06 13.79 -32.52
C ASP A 240 14.61 13.71 -31.04
N PRO A 241 13.81 12.69 -30.67
CA PRO A 241 13.36 12.47 -29.29
C PRO A 241 14.50 12.24 -28.28
N HIS A 242 15.73 11.99 -28.73
CA HIS A 242 16.91 11.81 -27.89
C HIS A 242 17.80 13.06 -27.81
N TYR A 243 17.51 14.09 -28.62
CA TYR A 243 18.26 15.34 -28.60
C TYR A 243 18.07 16.08 -27.28
N THR A 244 19.17 16.35 -26.58
CA THR A 244 19.19 17.12 -25.34
C THR A 244 19.76 18.51 -25.61
N PRO A 245 18.98 19.59 -25.45
CA PRO A 245 19.45 20.95 -25.68
C PRO A 245 20.50 21.37 -24.64
N ALA A 246 21.44 22.24 -25.01
CA ALA A 246 22.52 22.67 -24.13
C ALA A 246 22.07 23.81 -23.21
N GLY A 247 22.40 23.70 -21.91
CA GLY A 247 22.11 24.71 -20.89
C GLY A 247 23.19 25.80 -20.76
N PRO A 248 22.94 26.86 -19.98
CA PRO A 248 22.29 26.76 -18.67
C PRO A 248 20.77 26.93 -18.69
N PHE A 249 20.07 26.10 -17.93
CA PHE A 249 18.64 26.22 -17.65
C PHE A 249 18.39 26.71 -16.22
N SER A 250 17.28 27.40 -16.00
CA SER A 250 16.79 27.83 -14.69
C SER A 250 15.36 27.35 -14.47
N PHE A 251 15.08 26.67 -13.37
CA PHE A 251 13.76 26.08 -13.08
C PHE A 251 13.24 26.53 -11.73
N GLY A 252 11.96 26.93 -11.68
CA GLY A 252 11.26 27.23 -10.44
C GLY A 252 10.49 26.01 -9.90
N PRO A 253 9.91 26.09 -8.69
CA PRO A 253 9.10 25.01 -8.11
C PRO A 253 7.91 24.58 -8.99
N GLY A 254 7.34 25.51 -9.77
CA GLY A 254 6.24 25.23 -10.71
C GLY A 254 6.67 24.49 -11.99
N ASP A 255 7.98 24.33 -12.21
CA ASP A 255 8.57 23.71 -13.39
C ASP A 255 8.91 22.25 -13.18
N MET A 256 8.63 21.74 -11.99
CA MET A 256 8.94 20.37 -11.62
C MET A 256 7.64 19.55 -11.55
N ILE A 257 7.72 18.29 -11.94
CA ILE A 257 6.68 17.27 -11.79
C ILE A 257 7.28 16.05 -11.10
N SER A 258 6.47 15.33 -10.34
CA SER A 258 6.88 14.01 -9.85
C SER A 258 7.00 13.05 -11.03
N ASP A 259 8.08 12.30 -11.09
CA ASP A 259 8.24 11.21 -12.06
C ASP A 259 7.30 10.04 -11.70
N GLU A 260 6.09 10.08 -12.26
CA GLU A 260 5.11 8.98 -12.21
C GLU A 260 5.17 8.09 -13.47
N SER A 261 6.17 8.24 -14.33
CA SER A 261 6.32 7.39 -15.51
C SER A 261 6.55 5.93 -15.09
N ASN A 262 6.08 4.98 -15.90
CA ASN A 262 6.24 3.54 -15.67
C ASN A 262 5.79 3.04 -14.29
N THR A 263 4.83 3.75 -13.65
CA THR A 263 4.41 3.46 -12.27
C THR A 263 4.06 1.99 -12.04
N PRO A 264 3.23 1.32 -12.87
CA PRO A 264 2.95 -0.11 -12.70
C PRO A 264 4.19 -1.01 -12.74
N ALA A 265 5.15 -0.72 -13.63
CA ALA A 265 6.42 -1.45 -13.70
C ALA A 265 7.29 -1.22 -12.45
N ARG A 266 7.27 0.00 -11.91
CA ARG A 266 8.01 0.35 -10.69
C ARG A 266 7.45 -0.33 -9.44
N TYR A 267 6.12 -0.45 -9.32
CA TYR A 267 5.50 -1.25 -8.26
C TYR A 267 5.96 -2.71 -8.30
N GLU A 268 5.89 -3.34 -9.48
CA GLU A 268 6.35 -4.73 -9.65
C GLU A 268 7.85 -4.88 -9.36
N ALA A 269 8.69 -3.97 -9.84
CA ALA A 269 10.13 -4.02 -9.59
C ALA A 269 10.46 -3.79 -8.11
N ALA A 270 9.78 -2.85 -7.45
CA ALA A 270 9.93 -2.60 -6.02
C ALA A 270 9.52 -3.82 -5.18
N TRP A 271 8.39 -4.46 -5.51
CA TRP A 271 7.99 -5.73 -4.92
C TRP A 271 9.08 -6.81 -5.07
N ARG A 272 9.68 -6.94 -6.26
CA ARG A 272 10.75 -7.93 -6.51
C ARG A 272 11.98 -7.72 -5.64
N VAL A 273 12.30 -6.49 -5.23
CA VAL A 273 13.40 -6.24 -4.28
C VAL A 273 13.12 -6.96 -2.96
N PHE A 274 11.93 -6.77 -2.37
CA PHE A 274 11.56 -7.44 -1.13
C PHE A 274 11.41 -8.95 -1.29
N ALA A 275 10.74 -9.40 -2.36
CA ALA A 275 10.54 -10.84 -2.62
C ALA A 275 11.87 -11.59 -2.79
N SER A 276 12.85 -10.99 -3.49
CA SER A 276 14.18 -11.58 -3.65
C SER A 276 15.01 -11.56 -2.38
N LEU A 277 14.90 -10.52 -1.55
CA LEU A 277 15.50 -10.51 -0.21
C LEU A 277 14.89 -11.58 0.68
N GLU A 278 13.57 -11.76 0.65
CA GLU A 278 12.88 -12.79 1.43
C GLU A 278 13.31 -14.19 1.00
N ALA A 279 13.40 -14.43 -0.31
CA ALA A 279 13.86 -15.71 -0.85
C ALA A 279 15.30 -16.05 -0.42
N ALA A 280 16.18 -15.04 -0.30
CA ALA A 280 17.58 -15.24 0.06
C ALA A 280 17.81 -15.32 1.58
N HIS A 281 17.08 -14.54 2.38
CA HIS A 281 17.37 -14.33 3.81
C HIS A 281 16.26 -14.79 4.75
N GLY A 282 15.10 -15.16 4.22
CA GLY A 282 13.92 -15.54 4.98
C GLY A 282 13.05 -14.37 5.41
N ALA A 283 11.75 -14.62 5.52
CA ALA A 283 10.71 -13.63 5.82
C ALA A 283 11.00 -12.81 7.08
N ALA A 284 11.34 -13.48 8.18
CA ALA A 284 11.53 -12.84 9.49
C ALA A 284 12.65 -11.78 9.48
N ARG A 285 13.74 -12.02 8.73
CA ARG A 285 14.85 -11.04 8.64
C ARG A 285 14.45 -9.82 7.80
N VAL A 286 13.72 -10.03 6.70
CA VAL A 286 13.24 -8.93 5.86
C VAL A 286 12.18 -8.10 6.58
N GLU A 287 11.27 -8.77 7.30
CA GLU A 287 10.25 -8.13 8.14
C GLU A 287 10.90 -7.25 9.21
N ALA A 288 11.86 -7.79 9.98
CA ALA A 288 12.57 -7.03 11.00
C ALA A 288 13.27 -5.79 10.41
N TRP A 289 14.00 -5.96 9.32
CA TRP A 289 14.65 -4.84 8.61
C TRP A 289 13.66 -3.78 8.13
N ALA A 290 12.52 -4.21 7.57
CA ALA A 290 11.51 -3.30 7.06
C ALA A 290 10.82 -2.52 8.19
N ILE A 291 10.52 -3.19 9.31
CA ILE A 291 9.96 -2.59 10.51
C ILE A 291 10.94 -1.58 11.11
N ASP A 292 12.21 -1.92 11.24
CA ASP A 292 13.24 -1.03 11.81
C ASP A 292 13.35 0.28 11.01
N LEU A 293 13.38 0.18 9.67
CA LEU A 293 13.39 1.36 8.80
C LEU A 293 12.11 2.17 8.90
N THR A 294 10.97 1.49 9.02
CA THR A 294 9.66 2.12 9.14
C THR A 294 9.46 2.79 10.50
N ALA A 295 10.15 2.33 11.56
CA ALA A 295 10.10 2.86 12.92
C ALA A 295 11.13 3.96 13.22
N ALA A 296 12.10 4.21 12.33
CA ALA A 296 13.20 5.14 12.57
C ALA A 296 12.77 6.59 12.83
N GLY A 297 11.58 6.99 12.37
CA GLY A 297 11.04 8.35 12.46
C GLY A 297 11.78 9.35 11.56
N GLY A 298 11.05 10.28 10.94
CA GLY A 298 11.64 11.32 10.09
C GLY A 298 12.10 10.82 8.72
N SER A 299 12.96 11.58 8.05
CA SER A 299 13.40 11.28 6.67
C SER A 299 14.44 10.16 6.66
N VAL A 300 14.17 9.12 5.87
CA VAL A 300 15.07 7.99 5.62
C VAL A 300 15.53 8.06 4.17
N THR A 301 16.82 8.29 3.96
CA THR A 301 17.37 8.46 2.60
C THR A 301 17.58 7.12 1.90
N GLY A 302 17.66 7.13 0.56
CA GLY A 302 18.00 5.94 -0.22
C GLY A 302 19.37 5.34 0.13
N ALA A 303 20.34 6.18 0.50
CA ALA A 303 21.64 5.71 0.99
C ALA A 303 21.49 4.96 2.31
N ARG A 304 20.69 5.49 3.24
CA ARG A 304 20.43 4.83 4.54
C ARG A 304 19.75 3.48 4.40
N VAL A 305 18.78 3.36 3.49
CA VAL A 305 18.13 2.07 3.20
C VAL A 305 19.16 1.06 2.67
N GLN A 306 20.06 1.48 1.78
CA GLN A 306 21.12 0.61 1.25
C GLN A 306 22.15 0.21 2.32
N GLU A 307 22.60 1.13 3.17
CA GLU A 307 23.51 0.83 4.28
C GLU A 307 22.92 -0.19 5.25
N THR A 308 21.64 -0.02 5.61
CA THR A 308 20.96 -0.94 6.52
C THR A 308 20.71 -2.30 5.87
N ALA A 309 20.43 -2.36 4.56
CA ALA A 309 20.35 -3.61 3.82
C ALA A 309 21.72 -4.32 3.78
N ALA A 310 22.81 -3.60 3.53
CA ALA A 310 24.15 -4.17 3.56
C ALA A 310 24.52 -4.73 4.95
N ALA A 311 24.16 -4.00 6.02
CA ALA A 311 24.37 -4.47 7.39
C ALA A 311 23.48 -5.68 7.75
N ALA A 312 22.22 -5.67 7.33
CA ALA A 312 21.24 -6.71 7.66
C ALA A 312 21.44 -8.00 6.84
N PHE A 313 21.87 -7.90 5.59
CA PHE A 313 21.87 -9.01 4.62
C PHE A 313 23.25 -9.29 3.99
N GLY A 314 24.23 -8.40 4.14
CA GLY A 314 25.51 -8.50 3.44
C GLY A 314 25.40 -8.21 1.93
N GLU A 315 24.36 -7.48 1.50
CA GLU A 315 24.07 -7.23 0.09
C GLU A 315 24.08 -5.74 -0.30
N ASP A 316 24.57 -5.45 -1.51
CA ASP A 316 24.43 -4.15 -2.15
C ASP A 316 23.19 -4.12 -3.05
N LEU A 317 22.22 -3.26 -2.72
CA LEU A 317 20.99 -3.10 -3.51
C LEU A 317 21.17 -2.21 -4.74
N SER A 318 22.31 -1.54 -4.92
CA SER A 318 22.54 -0.55 -5.99
C SER A 318 22.14 -1.06 -7.38
N ASN A 319 22.47 -2.30 -7.70
CA ASN A 319 22.13 -2.90 -9.01
C ASN A 319 20.64 -3.20 -9.15
N ARG A 320 19.93 -3.51 -8.05
CA ARG A 320 18.48 -3.79 -8.06
C ARG A 320 17.66 -2.51 -8.17
N LEU A 321 18.25 -1.35 -7.86
CA LEU A 321 17.57 -0.05 -7.84
C LEU A 321 17.78 0.77 -9.13
N ARG A 322 18.59 0.29 -10.08
CA ARG A 322 18.86 0.94 -11.38
C ARG A 322 17.83 0.55 -12.44
#